data_AF-A0A5Q2W0Z0-F1
#
_entry.id   AF-A0A5Q2W0Z0-F1
#
_cell.length_a   1.000
_cell.length_b   1.000
_cell.length_c   1.000
_cell.angle_alpha   90.00
_cell.angle_beta   90.00
_cell.angle_gamma   90.00
#
_symmetry.space_group_name_H-M   'P 1'
#
loop_
_entity.id
_entity.type
_entity.pdbx_description
1 polymer ?
#
loop_
_entity_poly.entity_id
_entity_poly.type
_entity_poly.pdbx_seq_one_letter_code
_entity_poly.pdbx_strand_id
1 'polypeptide(L)'
;MTRRSLEEIKARANKFADAFESYDPEPGHEGAPLPPVMAVKLAAWRRDVAERDLAEAVRIAREQRLSWREVGDAIGTSGEAARQRYTNA
;
A
#
# COMPACT_ATOMS: atom_id res chain seq x y z
N MET A 1 -17.85 -3.51 -15.96
CA MET A 1 -18.18 -3.34 -14.53
C MET A 1 -18.94 -2.02 -14.41
N THR A 2 -20.24 -2.04 -14.15
CA THR A 2 -21.05 -0.83 -14.02
C THR A 2 -20.62 -0.08 -12.77
N ARG A 3 -20.38 1.24 -12.88
CA ARG A 3 -20.06 2.06 -11.69
C ARG A 3 -21.28 2.09 -10.78
N ARG A 4 -21.06 1.94 -9.47
CA ARG A 4 -22.09 2.07 -8.44
C ARG A 4 -22.66 3.48 -8.45
N SER A 5 -23.95 3.62 -8.13
CA SER A 5 -24.57 4.94 -7.94
C SER A 5 -24.08 5.59 -6.64
N LEU A 6 -24.26 6.91 -6.51
CA LEU A 6 -23.90 7.63 -5.27
C LEU A 6 -24.70 7.09 -4.06
N GLU A 7 -25.99 6.83 -4.25
CA GLU A 7 -26.84 6.29 -3.18
C GLU A 7 -26.41 4.89 -2.75
N GLU A 8 -25.98 4.03 -3.68
CA GLU A 8 -25.41 2.72 -3.34
C GLU A 8 -24.09 2.84 -2.56
N ILE A 9 -23.26 3.84 -2.85
CA ILE A 9 -22.02 4.10 -2.11
C ILE A 9 -22.35 4.53 -0.68
N LYS A 10 -23.27 5.48 -0.51
CA LYS A 10 -23.72 5.95 0.82
C LYS A 10 -24.32 4.82 1.65
N ALA A 11 -25.23 4.04 1.06
CA ALA A 11 -25.87 2.92 1.74
C ALA A 11 -24.85 1.89 2.22
N ARG A 12 -23.81 1.61 1.43
CA ARG A 12 -22.72 0.71 1.84
C ARG A 12 -21.84 1.32 2.94
N ALA A 13 -21.56 2.62 2.88
CA ALA A 13 -20.81 3.30 3.93
C ALA A 13 -21.52 3.20 5.28
N ASN A 14 -22.84 3.46 5.31
CA ASN A 14 -23.65 3.32 6.52
C ASN A 14 -23.65 1.88 7.04
N LYS A 15 -23.85 0.89 6.16
CA LYS A 15 -23.77 -0.52 6.55
C LYS A 15 -22.42 -0.89 7.20
N PHE A 16 -21.32 -0.32 6.72
CA PHE A 16 -20.01 -0.54 7.33
C PHE A 16 -19.87 0.19 8.67
N ALA A 17 -20.35 1.43 8.78
CA ALA A 17 -20.36 2.17 10.04
C ALA A 17 -21.13 1.37 11.10
N ASP A 18 -22.35 0.93 10.79
CA ASP A 18 -23.17 0.11 11.69
C ASP A 18 -22.42 -1.15 12.13
N ALA A 19 -21.72 -1.82 11.21
CA ALA A 19 -20.96 -3.04 11.53
C ALA A 19 -19.76 -2.79 12.46
N PHE A 20 -19.14 -1.61 12.41
CA PHE A 20 -18.07 -1.24 13.34
C PHE A 20 -18.62 -0.77 14.69
N GLU A 21 -19.67 0.05 14.68
CA GLU A 21 -20.25 0.65 15.88
C GLU A 21 -21.01 -0.37 16.74
N SER A 22 -21.64 -1.37 16.10
CA SER A 22 -22.38 -2.42 16.80
C SER A 22 -21.54 -3.62 17.19
N TYR A 23 -20.24 -3.64 16.87
CA TYR A 23 -19.37 -4.76 17.17
C TYR A 23 -18.99 -4.77 18.66
N ASP A 24 -19.45 -5.80 19.37
CA ASP A 24 -19.03 -6.10 20.74
C ASP A 24 -17.96 -7.23 20.70
N PRO A 25 -16.70 -6.95 21.07
CA PRO A 25 -15.63 -7.95 20.98
C PRO A 25 -15.82 -9.12 21.96
N GLU A 26 -16.11 -10.30 21.44
CA GLU A 26 -16.02 -11.55 22.22
C GLU A 26 -14.57 -11.87 22.69
N PRO A 27 -14.42 -12.61 23.80
CA PRO A 27 -13.11 -13.12 24.24
C PRO A 27 -12.38 -13.87 23.12
N GLY A 28 -11.16 -13.42 22.80
CA GLY A 28 -10.33 -14.01 21.75
C GLY A 28 -10.43 -13.32 20.39
N HIS A 29 -11.27 -12.29 20.22
CA HIS A 29 -11.23 -11.42 19.05
C HIS A 29 -10.04 -10.45 19.08
N GLU A 30 -9.71 -9.92 20.25
CA GLU A 30 -8.54 -9.06 20.42
C GLU A 30 -7.25 -9.85 20.27
N GLY A 31 -6.34 -9.33 19.44
CA GLY A 31 -5.06 -10.01 19.15
C GLY A 31 -5.20 -11.32 18.37
N ALA A 32 -6.41 -11.67 17.91
CA ALA A 32 -6.63 -12.82 17.05
C ALA A 32 -5.73 -12.71 15.81
N PRO A 33 -5.13 -13.83 15.36
CA PRO A 33 -4.42 -13.84 14.09
C PRO A 33 -5.39 -13.45 12.97
N LEU A 34 -4.91 -12.60 12.06
CA LEU A 34 -5.69 -12.23 10.88
C LEU A 34 -6.08 -13.50 10.10
N PRO A 35 -7.30 -13.54 9.52
CA PRO A 35 -7.63 -14.57 8.55
C PRO A 35 -6.54 -14.65 7.47
N PRO A 36 -6.11 -15.86 7.04
CA PRO A 36 -4.93 -16.01 6.16
C PRO A 36 -4.97 -15.12 4.91
N VAL A 37 -6.13 -15.02 4.26
CA VAL A 37 -6.31 -14.15 3.09
C VAL A 37 -6.15 -12.66 3.45
N MET A 38 -6.61 -12.24 4.62
CA MET A 38 -6.43 -10.85 5.08
C MET A 38 -4.97 -10.56 5.42
N ALA A 39 -4.25 -11.52 6.02
CA ALA A 39 -2.83 -11.38 6.28
C ALA A 39 -2.02 -11.15 4.98
N VAL A 40 -2.33 -11.93 3.92
CA VAL A 40 -1.71 -11.74 2.59
C VAL A 40 -2.07 -10.38 1.99
N LYS A 41 -3.34 -9.97 2.05
CA LYS A 41 -3.78 -8.65 1.57
C LYS A 41 -3.08 -7.50 2.29
N LEU A 42 -2.95 -7.61 3.62
CA LEU A 42 -2.25 -6.62 4.43
C LEU A 42 -0.76 -6.55 4.08
N ALA A 43 -0.10 -7.70 3.89
CA ALA A 43 1.29 -7.74 3.46
C ALA A 43 1.48 -7.13 2.07
N ALA A 44 0.59 -7.42 1.13
CA ALA A 44 0.61 -6.83 -0.21
C ALA A 44 0.43 -5.30 -0.16
N TRP A 45 -0.50 -4.82 0.66
CA TRP A 45 -0.71 -3.37 0.88
C TRP A 45 0.52 -2.72 1.50
N ARG A 46 1.12 -3.32 2.54
CA ARG A 46 2.35 -2.79 3.16
C ARG A 46 3.50 -2.69 2.16
N ARG A 47 3.67 -3.69 1.30
CA ARG A 47 4.68 -3.67 0.23
C ARG A 47 4.42 -2.53 -0.75
N ASP A 48 3.16 -2.33 -1.15
CA ASP A 48 2.75 -1.28 -2.08
C ASP A 48 2.94 0.13 -1.49
N VAL A 49 2.68 0.33 -0.19
CA VAL A 49 3.01 1.57 0.51
C VAL A 49 4.52 1.80 0.53
N ALA A 50 5.30 0.82 0.97
CA ALA A 50 6.76 0.92 1.02
C ALA A 50 7.38 1.18 -0.36
N GLU A 51 6.81 0.61 -1.42
CA GLU A 51 7.24 0.87 -2.79
C GLU A 51 6.98 2.32 -3.22
N ARG A 52 5.82 2.89 -2.86
CA ARG A 52 5.53 4.32 -3.14
C ARG A 52 6.51 5.23 -2.41
N ASP A 53 6.77 4.96 -1.14
CA ASP A 53 7.71 5.72 -0.34
C ASP A 53 9.13 5.66 -0.93
N LEU A 54 9.54 4.47 -1.41
CA LEU A 54 10.82 4.29 -2.08
C LEU A 54 10.88 5.03 -3.42
N ALA A 55 9.83 4.94 -4.25
CA ALA A 55 9.76 5.65 -5.52
C ALA A 55 9.89 7.17 -5.33
N GLU A 56 9.23 7.72 -4.31
CA GLU A 56 9.33 9.14 -3.96
C GLU A 56 10.74 9.53 -3.51
N ALA A 57 11.38 8.72 -2.66
CA ALA A 57 12.76 8.94 -2.26
C ALA A 57 13.73 8.91 -3.47
N VAL A 58 13.52 7.98 -4.40
CA VAL A 58 14.28 7.91 -5.66
C VAL A 58 14.05 9.15 -6.51
N ARG A 59 12.80 9.61 -6.64
CA ARG A 59 12.46 10.84 -7.37
C ARG A 59 13.22 12.04 -6.81
N ILE A 60 13.17 12.23 -5.49
CA ILE A 60 13.90 13.31 -4.79
C ILE A 60 15.41 13.20 -5.01
N ALA A 61 15.98 11.99 -4.90
CA ALA A 61 17.40 11.76 -5.15
C ALA A 61 17.82 12.14 -6.58
N ARG A 62 16.97 11.82 -7.57
CA ARG A 62 17.21 12.17 -8.98
C ARG A 62 17.10 13.68 -9.23
N GLU A 63 16.21 14.38 -8.56
CA GLU A 63 16.14 15.86 -8.59
C GLU A 63 17.41 16.51 -8.02
N GLN A 64 17.99 15.89 -6.98
CA GLN A 64 19.29 16.26 -6.43
C GLN A 64 20.49 15.77 -7.25
N ARG A 65 20.23 15.24 -8.46
CA ARG A 65 21.21 14.81 -9.46
C ARG A 65 22.07 13.61 -9.06
N LEU A 66 21.69 12.81 -8.07
CA LEU A 66 22.36 11.54 -7.77
C LEU A 66 22.28 10.63 -8.98
N SER A 67 23.39 10.00 -9.38
CA SER A 67 23.41 9.10 -10.52
C SER A 67 22.57 7.85 -10.26
N TRP A 68 22.09 7.22 -11.35
CA TRP A 68 21.40 5.93 -11.23
C TRP A 68 22.27 4.86 -10.56
N ARG A 69 23.59 4.93 -10.72
CA ARG A 69 24.53 4.06 -10.02
C ARG A 69 24.41 4.24 -8.51
N GLU A 70 24.49 5.48 -8.00
CA GLU A 70 24.36 5.77 -6.57
C GLU A 70 23.00 5.36 -6.01
N VAL A 71 21.92 5.58 -6.76
CA VAL A 71 20.57 5.13 -6.37
C VAL A 71 20.50 3.60 -6.30
N GLY A 72 21.05 2.90 -7.30
CA GLY A 72 21.10 1.44 -7.33
C GLY A 72 21.90 0.88 -6.15
N ASP A 73 23.09 1.43 -5.91
CA ASP A 73 23.96 1.06 -4.80
C ASP A 73 23.24 1.22 -3.45
N ALA A 74 22.48 2.31 -3.26
CA ALA A 74 21.73 2.59 -2.03
C ALA A 74 20.60 1.59 -1.73
N ILE A 75 19.99 0.99 -2.77
CA ILE A 75 18.86 0.05 -2.62
C ILE A 75 19.26 -1.41 -2.88
N GLY A 76 20.56 -1.68 -3.04
CA GLY A 76 21.08 -3.03 -3.24
C GLY A 76 20.78 -3.63 -4.62
N THR A 77 20.73 -2.81 -5.67
CA THR A 77 20.53 -3.27 -7.05
C THR A 77 21.47 -2.57 -8.03
N SER A 78 21.46 -2.94 -9.31
CA SER A 78 22.24 -2.21 -10.31
C SER A 78 21.58 -0.88 -10.64
N GLY A 79 22.38 0.14 -10.97
CA GLY A 79 21.80 1.43 -11.39
C GLY A 79 20.89 1.32 -12.62
N GLU A 80 21.18 0.39 -13.52
CA GLU A 80 20.31 0.13 -14.67
C GLU A 80 18.96 -0.50 -14.26
N ALA A 81 18.95 -1.42 -13.29
CA ALA A 81 17.72 -1.97 -12.75
C ALA A 81 16.88 -0.90 -12.03
N ALA A 82 17.54 -0.04 -11.24
CA ALA A 82 16.88 1.10 -10.60
C ALA A 82 16.28 2.06 -11.64
N ARG A 83 17.04 2.39 -12.70
CA ARG A 83 16.56 3.24 -13.80
C ARG A 83 15.33 2.65 -14.47
N GLN A 84 15.39 1.38 -14.87
CA GLN A 84 14.27 0.73 -15.56
C GLN A 84 12.99 0.73 -14.70
N ARG A 85 13.13 0.55 -13.38
CA ARG A 85 12.00 0.52 -12.46
C ARG A 85 11.41 1.90 -12.19
N TYR A 86 12.26 2.90 -11.91
CA TYR A 86 11.82 4.19 -11.36
C TYR A 86 11.79 5.35 -12.36
N THR A 87 12.14 5.13 -13.63
CA THR A 87 12.06 6.22 -14.65
C THR A 87 10.62 6.67 -14.89
N ASN A 88 9.64 5.77 -14.76
CA ASN A 88 8.21 6.03 -15.01
C ASN A 88 7.34 5.77 -13.77
N ALA A 89 7.97 5.62 -12.60
CA ALA A 89 7.27 5.37 -11.34
C ALA A 89 6.64 6.65 -10.78
#